data_AF-A0A6A5TZF0-F1
#
_entry.id   AF-A0A6A5TZF0-F1
#
_cell.length_a   1.000
_cell.length_b   1.000
_cell.length_c   1.000
_cell.angle_alpha   90.00
_cell.angle_beta   90.00
_cell.angle_gamma   90.00
#
_symmetry.space_group_name_H-M   'P 1'
#
loop_
_entity.id
_entity.type
_entity.pdbx_description
1 polymer ?
#
loop_
_entity_poly.entity_id
_entity_poly.type
_entity_poly.pdbx_seq_one_letter_code
_entity_poly.pdbx_strand_id
1 'polypeptide(L)'
;MPPPAIISSFLSVTPLEPVLVFHNADDAAYFQTHCKQGRILPDQRSRWVFLPMPAGLLRVRTARCGDVAYDFDTHGHARAFNDSIKGLGRIFQNTKERPEMERSVYLGKLLR
;
A
#
# COMPACT_ATOMS: atom_id res chain seq x y z
N MET A 1 -4.56 -21.10 -1.93
CA MET A 1 -4.88 -20.06 -0.92
C MET A 1 -5.40 -18.84 -1.66
N PRO A 2 -6.38 -18.10 -1.10
CA PRO A 2 -6.76 -16.79 -1.64
C PRO A 2 -5.54 -15.84 -1.60
N PRO A 3 -5.48 -14.83 -2.50
CA PRO A 3 -4.41 -13.84 -2.46
C PRO A 3 -4.44 -13.06 -1.13
N PRO A 4 -3.28 -12.71 -0.57
CA PRO A 4 -3.21 -11.98 0.70
C PRO A 4 -3.87 -10.60 0.54
N ALA A 5 -4.65 -10.21 1.53
CA ALA A 5 -5.38 -8.94 1.50
C ALA A 5 -4.79 -7.94 2.50
N ILE A 6 -4.47 -6.74 2.01
CA ILE A 6 -4.05 -5.62 2.85
C ILE A 6 -5.30 -5.07 3.54
N ILE A 7 -5.36 -5.19 4.87
CA ILE A 7 -6.53 -4.72 5.64
C ILE A 7 -6.42 -3.24 6.00
N SER A 8 -5.20 -2.72 6.09
CA SER A 8 -4.89 -1.30 6.33
C SER A 8 -3.40 -1.06 6.03
N SER A 9 -2.95 0.18 6.13
CA SER A 9 -1.55 0.55 6.02
C SER A 9 -1.27 1.86 6.75
N PHE A 10 -0.02 2.18 7.02
CA PHE A 10 0.35 3.46 7.64
C PHE A 10 1.80 3.80 7.33
N LEU A 11 2.21 5.03 7.63
CA LEU A 11 3.61 5.43 7.58
C LEU A 11 4.22 5.28 8.98
N SER A 12 5.16 4.35 9.15
CA SER A 12 5.98 4.27 10.36
C SER A 12 6.95 5.44 10.39
N VAL A 13 7.35 5.91 11.57
CA VAL A 13 8.39 6.93 11.75
C VAL A 13 9.75 6.33 12.14
N THR A 14 9.77 5.06 12.57
CA THR A 14 11.00 4.35 12.97
C THR A 14 10.94 2.87 12.55
N PRO A 15 11.52 2.50 11.39
CA PRO A 15 12.06 3.39 10.35
C PRO A 15 10.95 4.19 9.65
N LEU A 16 11.32 5.30 9.01
CA LEU A 16 10.40 6.13 8.22
C LEU A 16 10.03 5.42 6.91
N GLU A 17 8.99 4.59 6.95
CA GLU A 17 8.64 3.67 5.87
C GLU A 17 7.15 3.34 5.82
N PRO A 18 6.57 3.09 4.62
CA PRO A 18 5.24 2.52 4.53
C PRO A 18 5.17 1.12 5.14
N VAL A 19 4.09 0.86 5.85
CA VAL A 19 3.79 -0.42 6.47
C VAL A 19 2.46 -0.93 5.95
N LEU A 20 2.47 -2.11 5.36
CA LEU A 20 1.27 -2.85 5.00
C LEU A 20 0.85 -3.73 6.18
N VAL A 21 -0.43 -3.71 6.51
CA VAL A 21 -1.00 -4.54 7.57
C VAL A 21 -1.84 -5.64 6.94
N PHE A 22 -1.47 -6.89 7.23
CA PHE A 22 -2.21 -8.08 6.81
C PHE A 22 -3.06 -8.64 7.96
N HIS A 23 -3.95 -9.58 7.63
CA HIS A 23 -4.84 -10.18 8.61
C HIS A 23 -4.09 -11.05 9.62
N ASN A 24 -3.16 -11.87 9.14
CA ASN A 24 -2.34 -12.78 9.93
C ASN A 24 -0.87 -12.77 9.43
N ALA A 25 0.00 -13.50 10.14
CA ALA A 25 1.42 -13.59 9.81
C ALA A 25 1.69 -14.41 8.54
N ASP A 26 0.87 -15.42 8.26
CA ASP A 26 1.03 -16.28 7.08
C ASP A 26 0.79 -15.50 5.79
N ASP A 27 -0.22 -14.62 5.76
CA ASP A 27 -0.50 -13.72 4.64
C ASP A 27 0.66 -12.74 4.40
N ALA A 28 1.22 -12.20 5.48
CA ALA A 28 2.36 -11.29 5.41
C ALA A 28 3.63 -12.01 4.89
N ALA A 29 3.90 -13.22 5.38
CA ALA A 29 5.02 -14.04 4.93
C ALA A 29 4.82 -14.47 3.46
N TYR A 30 3.61 -14.88 3.09
CA TYR A 30 3.26 -15.17 1.71
C TYR A 30 3.47 -13.95 0.81
N PHE A 31 3.01 -12.76 1.22
CA PHE A 31 3.27 -11.53 0.48
C PHE A 31 4.78 -11.24 0.36
N GLN A 32 5.55 -11.37 1.45
CA GLN A 32 7.00 -11.15 1.46
C GLN A 32 7.74 -12.05 0.45
N THR A 33 7.36 -13.33 0.36
CA THR A 33 7.97 -14.27 -0.62
C THR A 33 7.69 -13.88 -2.09
N HIS A 34 6.59 -13.17 -2.35
CA HIS A 34 6.21 -12.73 -3.71
C HIS A 34 6.61 -11.27 -4.00
N CYS A 35 6.86 -10.48 -2.95
CA CYS A 35 7.25 -9.07 -3.00
C CYS A 35 8.61 -8.89 -2.34
N LYS A 36 9.70 -9.06 -3.12
CA LYS A 36 11.09 -9.07 -2.63
C LYS A 36 11.55 -7.81 -1.89
N GLN A 37 10.89 -6.69 -2.12
CA GLN A 37 11.19 -5.42 -1.45
C GLN A 37 10.51 -5.30 -0.08
N GLY A 38 9.45 -6.08 0.16
CA GLY A 38 8.77 -6.12 1.45
C GLY A 38 9.60 -6.88 2.48
N ARG A 39 9.63 -6.38 3.71
CA ARG A 39 10.30 -7.07 4.81
C ARG A 39 9.48 -7.05 6.08
N ILE A 40 9.51 -8.16 6.80
CA ILE A 40 9.00 -8.25 8.16
C ILE A 40 10.19 -8.02 9.09
N LEU A 41 10.08 -7.03 9.98
CA LEU A 41 11.14 -6.74 10.95
C LEU A 41 10.99 -7.66 12.19
N PRO A 42 12.09 -8.20 12.75
CA PRO A 42 12.04 -9.18 13.83
C PRO A 42 11.43 -8.64 15.12
N ASP A 43 11.64 -7.36 15.41
CA ASP A 43 11.14 -6.70 16.63
C ASP A 43 9.76 -6.06 16.46
N GLN A 44 9.11 -6.28 15.31
CA GLN A 44 7.81 -5.71 14.98
C GLN A 44 6.75 -6.80 14.85
N ARG A 45 5.48 -6.39 14.70
CA ARG A 45 4.38 -7.36 14.52
C ARG A 45 4.62 -8.16 13.24
N SER A 46 4.55 -9.49 13.33
CA SER A 46 4.77 -10.40 12.18
C SER A 46 3.77 -10.23 11.02
N ARG A 47 2.62 -9.60 11.28
CA ARG A 47 1.63 -9.23 10.24
C ARG A 47 1.94 -7.92 9.50
N TRP A 48 3.04 -7.24 9.84
CA TRP A 48 3.45 -5.96 9.27
C TRP A 48 4.57 -6.18 8.26
N VAL A 49 4.34 -5.69 7.04
CA VAL A 49 5.35 -5.69 5.99
C VAL A 49 5.77 -4.25 5.71
N PHE A 50 7.03 -3.96 6.00
CA PHE A 50 7.66 -2.68 5.72
C PHE A 50 8.11 -2.65 4.26
N LEU A 51 7.87 -1.53 3.60
CA LEU A 51 8.29 -1.28 2.23
C LEU A 51 9.33 -0.14 2.21
N PRO A 52 10.26 -0.13 1.24
CA PRO A 52 11.06 1.04 0.98
C PRO A 52 10.17 2.27 0.71
N MET A 53 10.65 3.45 1.10
CA MET A 53 9.95 4.70 0.78
C MET A 53 9.78 4.85 -0.74
N PRO A 54 8.55 4.95 -1.25
CA PRO A 54 8.33 5.08 -2.68
C PRO A 54 8.68 6.50 -3.16
N ALA A 55 9.19 6.59 -4.39
CA ALA A 55 9.50 7.86 -5.02
C ALA A 55 8.25 8.74 -5.17
N GLY A 56 8.41 10.05 -4.98
CA GLY A 56 7.34 11.02 -5.18
C GLY A 56 6.19 10.98 -4.18
N LEU A 57 6.32 10.25 -3.06
CA LEU A 57 5.32 10.25 -2.00
C LEU A 57 5.23 11.63 -1.35
N LEU A 58 4.04 12.24 -1.40
CA LEU A 58 3.78 13.55 -0.81
C LEU A 58 3.20 13.42 0.60
N ARG A 59 2.23 12.51 0.78
CA ARG A 59 1.58 12.29 2.07
C ARG A 59 0.85 10.95 2.13
N VAL A 60 0.61 10.50 3.35
CA VAL A 60 -0.25 9.36 3.68
C VAL A 60 -1.41 9.87 4.55
N ARG A 61 -2.64 9.55 4.17
CA ARG A 61 -3.84 10.01 4.90
C ARG A 61 -4.91 8.94 4.97
N THR A 62 -5.77 9.02 5.98
CA THR A 62 -6.99 8.22 6.01
C THR A 62 -7.95 8.67 4.91
N ALA A 63 -8.52 7.71 4.19
CA ALA A 63 -9.53 7.89 3.17
C ALA A 63 -10.89 7.34 3.65
N ARG A 64 -11.90 7.36 2.76
CA ARG A 64 -13.24 6.84 3.11
C ARG A 64 -13.19 5.34 3.42
N CYS A 65 -14.14 4.88 4.23
CA CYS A 65 -14.32 3.45 4.55
C CYS A 65 -13.12 2.77 5.24
N GLY A 66 -12.24 3.54 5.89
CA GLY A 66 -11.07 3.00 6.60
C GLY A 66 -9.89 2.67 5.69
N ASP A 67 -9.97 3.06 4.40
CA ASP A 67 -8.83 3.02 3.51
C ASP A 67 -7.76 4.03 3.92
N VAL A 68 -6.55 3.78 3.46
CA VAL A 68 -5.41 4.68 3.59
C VAL A 68 -4.91 5.01 2.20
N ALA A 69 -4.86 6.31 1.91
CA ALA A 69 -4.43 6.85 0.63
C ALA A 69 -2.97 7.32 0.72
N TYR A 70 -2.17 6.88 -0.24
CA TYR A 70 -0.83 7.36 -0.51
C TYR A 70 -0.93 8.31 -1.70
N ASP A 71 -0.71 9.60 -1.47
CA ASP A 71 -0.78 10.62 -2.51
C ASP A 71 0.63 10.89 -3.06
N PHE A 72 0.76 10.89 -4.38
CA PHE A 72 2.00 11.05 -5.12
C PHE A 72 2.00 12.33 -5.98
N ASP A 73 3.18 12.82 -6.31
CA ASP A 73 3.38 13.97 -7.20
C ASP A 73 2.90 13.71 -8.64
N THR A 74 3.04 12.49 -9.13
CA THR A 74 2.72 12.04 -10.48
C THR A 74 1.95 10.73 -10.47
N HIS A 75 1.14 10.50 -11.51
CA HIS A 75 0.47 9.22 -11.71
C HIS A 75 1.47 8.07 -11.93
N GLY A 76 2.62 8.35 -12.57
CA GLY A 76 3.67 7.37 -12.80
C GLY A 76 4.21 6.78 -11.50
N HIS A 77 4.45 7.62 -10.49
CA HIS A 77 4.88 7.16 -9.17
C HIS A 77 3.79 6.39 -8.43
N ALA A 78 2.52 6.82 -8.50
CA ALA A 78 1.40 6.08 -7.94
C ALA A 78 1.29 4.67 -8.55
N ARG A 79 1.38 4.57 -9.88
CA ARG A 79 1.37 3.29 -10.60
C ARG A 79 2.56 2.41 -10.22
N ALA A 80 3.76 2.97 -10.22
CA ALA A 80 4.97 2.25 -9.84
C ALA A 80 4.87 1.69 -8.41
N PHE A 81 4.36 2.47 -7.46
CA PHE A 81 4.10 1.99 -6.10
C PHE A 81 3.09 0.85 -6.10
N ASN A 82 1.96 0.97 -6.81
CA ASN A 82 0.96 -0.09 -6.86
C ASN A 82 1.50 -1.38 -7.49
N ASP A 83 2.27 -1.27 -8.58
CA ASP A 83 2.94 -2.40 -9.22
C ASP A 83 3.95 -3.07 -8.28
N SER A 84 4.65 -2.26 -7.47
CA SER A 84 5.60 -2.73 -6.47
C SER A 84 4.93 -3.59 -5.38
N ILE A 85 3.66 -3.32 -5.05
CA ILE A 85 2.84 -4.13 -4.14
C ILE A 85 1.93 -5.12 -4.88
N LYS A 86 2.30 -5.50 -6.11
CA LYS A 86 1.60 -6.50 -6.94
C LYS A 86 0.15 -6.14 -7.27
N GLY A 87 -0.15 -4.86 -7.36
CA GLY A 87 -1.48 -4.36 -7.70
C GLY A 87 -2.52 -4.61 -6.62
N LEU A 88 -2.11 -4.85 -5.37
CA LEU A 88 -3.04 -5.03 -4.24
C LEU A 88 -3.73 -3.72 -3.82
N GLY A 89 -3.21 -2.56 -4.26
CA GLY A 89 -3.85 -1.27 -4.09
C GLY A 89 -4.78 -0.88 -5.23
N ARG A 90 -5.64 0.09 -4.94
CA ARG A 90 -6.61 0.64 -5.90
C ARG A 90 -6.14 2.01 -6.39
N ILE A 91 -6.18 2.21 -7.70
CA ILE A 91 -6.03 3.52 -8.35
C ILE A 91 -7.32 3.74 -9.14
N PHE A 92 -8.05 4.82 -8.88
CA PHE A 92 -9.28 5.10 -9.61
C PHE A 92 -8.97 5.93 -10.87
N GLN A 93 -9.80 5.74 -11.89
CA GLN A 93 -9.82 6.65 -13.03
C GLN A 93 -10.75 7.80 -12.68
N ASN A 94 -10.24 9.04 -12.73
CA ASN A 94 -11.05 10.22 -12.46
C ASN A 94 -12.08 10.40 -13.59
N THR A 95 -13.38 10.35 -13.28
CA THR A 95 -14.44 10.12 -14.29
C THR A 95 -15.25 11.33 -14.72
N LYS A 96 -14.96 12.58 -14.30
CA LYS A 96 -15.86 13.69 -14.70
C LYS A 96 -15.25 15.01 -15.15
N GLU A 97 -14.04 15.41 -14.76
CA GLU A 97 -13.64 16.81 -15.00
C GLU A 97 -12.24 17.05 -15.60
N ARG A 98 -11.31 16.09 -15.50
CA ARG A 98 -10.01 16.13 -16.22
C ARG A 98 -9.48 14.71 -16.43
N PRO A 99 -8.85 14.40 -17.57
CA PRO A 99 -8.16 13.12 -17.80
C PRO A 99 -6.85 12.98 -16.99
N GLU A 100 -6.70 13.74 -15.90
CA GLU A 100 -5.57 13.56 -15.00
C GLU A 100 -5.77 12.24 -14.25
N MET A 101 -5.02 11.22 -14.67
CA MET A 101 -4.96 9.94 -14.01
C MET A 101 -4.68 10.14 -12.51
N GLU A 102 -5.39 9.41 -11.65
CA GLU A 102 -5.30 9.64 -10.21
C GLU A 102 -3.89 9.34 -9.71
N ARG A 103 -3.39 10.22 -8.84
CA ARG A 103 -2.04 10.18 -8.30
C ARG A 103 -2.02 9.55 -6.91
N SER A 104 -3.07 8.79 -6.57
CA SER A 104 -3.27 8.22 -5.24
C SER A 104 -3.45 6.72 -5.33
N VAL A 105 -2.84 6.00 -4.39
CA VAL A 105 -3.05 4.55 -4.21
C VAL A 105 -3.79 4.34 -2.90
N TYR A 106 -4.93 3.67 -2.96
CA TYR A 106 -5.77 3.36 -1.81
C TYR A 106 -5.56 1.93 -1.36
N LEU A 107 -5.30 1.78 -0.06
CA LEU A 107 -5.03 0.51 0.61
C LEU A 107 -5.98 0.32 1.78
N GLY A 108 -6.69 -0.79 1.79
CA GLY A 108 -7.65 -1.13 2.83
C GLY A 108 -8.56 -2.25 2.35
N LYS A 109 -9.47 -2.67 3.23
CA LYS A 109 -10.40 -3.77 2.94
C LYS A 109 -11.08 -3.55 1.59
N LEU A 110 -11.09 -4.60 0.77
CA LEU A 110 -11.97 -4.65 -0.39
C LEU A 110 -13.41 -4.58 0.13
N LEU A 111 -14.15 -3.55 -0.28
CA LEU A 111 -15.60 -3.51 -0.09
C LEU A 111 -16.15 -4.70 -0.88
N ARG A 112 -16.67 -5.70 -0.16
CA ARG A 112 -17.45 -6.80 -0.75
C ARG A 112 -18.85 -6.31 -1.03
#